data_AF-A0AAJ7DYT5-F1
#
_entry.id   AF-A0AAJ7DYT5-F1
#
_cell.length_a   1.000
_cell.length_b   1.000
_cell.length_c   1.000
_cell.angle_alpha   90.00
_cell.angle_beta   90.00
_cell.angle_gamma   90.00
#
_symmetry.space_group_name_H-M   'P 1'
#
loop_
_entity.id
_entity.type
_entity.pdbx_description
1 polymer ?
#
loop_
_entity_poly.entity_id
_entity_poly.type
_entity_poly.pdbx_seq_one_letter_code
_entity_poly.pdbx_strand_id
1 'polypeptide(L)'
;MSRLTYVPIPEERLKLANMFIEVQHDVPPQHRVEETAGTRTLKNREREKIEKYVSLKSGTFSKEEDKLIKRNWKTFCKLYEWDPKNPKPFLQMKLKNKVFFLNLRNRKKFVQFLANGLFDRSLYSVYNRFKVMYDPHKVSRYSEYEDKIILNSLQNSKVTINNRKFADLALTLKRTRHSVWRRYRLLKKKYKLESVDHKS
;
A
#
# COMPACT_ATOMS: atom_id res chain seq x y z
N MET A 1 12.09 -10.55 -9.92
CA MET A 1 11.08 -11.46 -9.32
C MET A 1 9.72 -10.76 -9.29
N SER A 2 8.62 -11.49 -9.46
CA SER A 2 7.25 -10.96 -9.51
C SER A 2 6.88 -10.25 -8.20
N ARG A 3 6.50 -8.96 -8.27
CA ARG A 3 6.16 -8.10 -7.11
C ARG A 3 4.83 -8.45 -6.42
N LEU A 4 4.27 -9.61 -6.70
CA LEU A 4 3.00 -10.06 -6.14
C LEU A 4 3.13 -11.47 -5.61
N THR A 5 2.65 -11.63 -4.39
CA THR A 5 2.48 -12.92 -3.75
C THR A 5 1.05 -13.44 -3.90
N TYR A 6 0.11 -12.61 -4.35
CA TYR A 6 -1.30 -13.00 -4.50
C TYR A 6 -1.72 -13.11 -5.95
N VAL A 7 -2.26 -14.28 -6.29
CA VAL A 7 -2.94 -14.55 -7.55
C VAL A 7 -4.35 -15.00 -7.17
N PRO A 8 -5.40 -14.21 -7.49
CA PRO A 8 -6.76 -14.62 -7.17
C PRO A 8 -7.12 -15.90 -7.94
N ILE A 9 -7.89 -16.78 -7.31
CA ILE A 9 -8.39 -18.01 -7.95
C ILE A 9 -9.37 -17.65 -9.08
N PRO A 10 -9.65 -18.54 -10.06
CA PRO A 10 -10.51 -18.22 -11.20
C PRO A 10 -11.86 -17.60 -10.81
N GLU A 11 -12.53 -18.15 -9.80
CA GLU A 11 -13.80 -17.62 -9.28
C GLU A 11 -13.69 -16.19 -8.76
N GLU A 12 -12.65 -15.88 -8.00
CA GLU A 12 -12.37 -14.53 -7.51
C GLU A 12 -12.09 -13.57 -8.67
N ARG A 13 -11.37 -14.02 -9.71
CA ARG A 13 -11.08 -13.18 -10.88
C ARG A 13 -12.37 -12.81 -11.62
N LEU A 14 -13.27 -13.78 -11.81
CA LEU A 14 -14.58 -13.54 -12.41
C LEU A 14 -15.41 -12.58 -11.54
N LYS A 15 -15.46 -12.82 -10.23
CA LYS A 15 -16.18 -11.96 -9.29
C LYS A 15 -15.64 -10.53 -9.28
N LEU A 16 -14.32 -10.34 -9.24
CA LEU A 16 -13.68 -9.02 -9.27
C LEU A 16 -13.90 -8.30 -10.61
N ALA A 17 -13.85 -9.02 -11.73
CA ALA A 17 -14.09 -8.46 -13.06
C ALA A 17 -15.53 -7.97 -13.24
N ASN A 18 -16.50 -8.74 -12.72
CA ASN A 18 -17.93 -8.45 -12.85
C ASN A 18 -18.48 -7.58 -11.71
N MET A 19 -17.64 -7.25 -10.71
CA MET A 19 -18.07 -6.47 -9.55
C MET A 19 -18.54 -5.08 -9.99
N PHE A 20 -19.71 -4.67 -9.54
CA PHE A 20 -20.21 -3.31 -9.71
C PHE A 20 -20.35 -2.64 -8.35
N ILE A 21 -19.40 -1.77 -8.02
CA ILE A 21 -19.38 -1.13 -6.70
C ILE A 21 -20.32 0.07 -6.72
N GLU A 22 -21.09 0.21 -5.66
CA GLU A 22 -22.00 1.31 -5.38
C GLU A 22 -21.75 1.81 -3.97
N VAL A 23 -21.59 3.12 -3.86
CA VAL A 23 -21.37 3.75 -2.57
C VAL A 23 -22.73 4.03 -1.97
N GLN A 24 -23.05 3.36 -0.86
CA GLN A 24 -24.36 3.43 -0.19
C GLN A 24 -24.54 4.71 0.67
N HIS A 25 -23.62 5.67 0.54
CA HIS A 25 -23.61 6.91 1.29
C HIS A 25 -23.29 8.07 0.35
N ASP A 26 -23.66 9.28 0.76
CA ASP A 26 -23.31 10.48 0.01
C ASP A 26 -21.81 10.71 0.03
N VAL A 27 -21.18 10.48 -1.13
CA VAL A 27 -19.76 10.74 -1.30
C VAL A 27 -19.53 12.25 -1.20
N PRO A 28 -18.78 12.72 -0.20
CA PRO A 28 -18.63 14.15 0.02
C PRO A 28 -17.72 14.76 -1.08
N PRO A 29 -17.86 16.07 -1.39
CA PRO A 29 -17.21 16.69 -2.55
C PRO A 29 -15.70 16.48 -2.62
N GLN A 30 -14.99 16.53 -1.49
CA GLN A 30 -13.56 16.29 -1.40
C GLN A 30 -13.13 14.90 -1.88
N HIS A 31 -13.94 13.86 -1.61
CA HIS A 31 -13.67 12.49 -2.07
C HIS A 31 -14.00 12.29 -3.55
N ARG A 32 -14.56 13.30 -4.21
CA ARG A 32 -14.76 13.31 -5.67
C ARG A 32 -13.55 13.91 -6.40
N VAL A 33 -12.76 14.76 -5.75
CA VAL A 33 -11.60 15.46 -6.32
C VAL A 33 -10.50 14.51 -6.78
N GLU A 34 -10.17 13.49 -5.99
CA GLU A 34 -9.10 12.55 -6.32
C GLU A 34 -9.43 11.67 -7.53
N GLU A 35 -8.60 11.75 -8.56
CA GLU A 35 -8.80 10.99 -9.81
C GLU A 35 -8.33 9.54 -9.69
N THR A 36 -7.31 9.29 -8.86
CA THR A 36 -6.49 8.07 -8.95
C THR A 36 -6.84 6.96 -7.98
N ALA A 37 -8.08 6.88 -7.50
CA ALA A 37 -8.55 5.81 -6.62
C ALA A 37 -7.59 5.52 -5.44
N GLY A 38 -7.03 6.58 -4.82
CA GLY A 38 -6.08 6.46 -3.72
C GLY A 38 -4.73 5.80 -4.03
N THR A 39 -4.36 5.61 -5.30
CA THR A 39 -3.12 4.91 -5.69
C THR A 39 -1.86 5.79 -5.78
N ARG A 40 -2.03 7.11 -5.83
CA ARG A 40 -0.93 8.09 -5.75
C ARG A 40 -1.25 9.17 -4.74
N THR A 41 -0.21 9.81 -4.22
CA THR A 41 -0.34 11.01 -3.40
C THR A 41 -1.07 12.11 -4.16
N LEU A 42 -1.74 12.97 -3.40
CA LEU A 42 -2.36 14.19 -3.90
C LEU A 42 -1.33 15.07 -4.61
N LYS A 43 -1.70 15.62 -5.77
CA LYS A 43 -1.01 16.77 -6.36
C LYS A 43 -1.41 18.03 -5.61
N ASN A 44 -0.55 19.06 -5.63
CA ASN A 44 -0.85 20.34 -4.97
C ASN A 44 -2.21 20.92 -5.41
N ARG A 45 -2.52 20.88 -6.71
CA ARG A 45 -3.84 21.31 -7.24
C ARG A 45 -5.03 20.52 -6.69
N GLU A 46 -4.88 19.23 -6.43
CA GLU A 46 -5.96 18.42 -5.83
C GLU A 46 -6.11 18.73 -4.34
N ARG A 47 -4.99 18.92 -3.64
CA ARG A 47 -4.97 19.34 -2.24
C ARG A 47 -5.68 20.68 -2.06
N GLU A 48 -5.30 21.70 -2.83
CA GLU A 48 -5.93 23.03 -2.81
C GLU A 48 -7.44 22.94 -3.06
N LYS A 49 -7.88 22.09 -3.99
CA LYS A 49 -9.30 21.86 -4.26
C LYS A 49 -10.04 21.20 -3.10
N ILE A 50 -9.41 20.24 -2.43
CA ILE A 50 -9.99 19.58 -1.26
C ILE A 50 -10.07 20.55 -0.08
N GLU A 51 -9.03 21.37 0.12
CA GLU A 51 -8.92 22.32 1.21
C GLU A 51 -9.98 23.44 1.14
N LYS A 52 -10.60 23.66 -0.03
CA LYS A 52 -11.81 24.50 -0.16
C LYS A 52 -13.04 23.92 0.54
N TYR A 53 -13.08 22.61 0.78
CA TYR A 53 -14.21 21.94 1.44
C TYR A 53 -13.88 21.54 2.88
N VAL A 54 -12.65 21.11 3.15
CA VAL A 54 -12.25 20.61 4.48
C VAL A 54 -10.74 20.72 4.68
N SER A 55 -10.32 21.06 5.90
CA SER A 55 -8.91 21.01 6.27
C SER A 55 -8.40 19.57 6.28
N LEU A 56 -7.39 19.26 5.48
CA LEU A 56 -6.88 17.89 5.34
C LEU A 56 -6.05 17.49 6.56
N LYS A 57 -6.53 16.47 7.27
CA LYS A 57 -5.81 15.87 8.38
C LYS A 57 -4.67 14.99 7.89
N SER A 58 -3.45 15.38 8.25
CA SER A 58 -2.23 14.62 7.98
C SER A 58 -1.79 13.80 9.19
N GLY A 59 -0.76 12.96 9.03
CA GLY A 59 -0.17 12.19 10.13
C GLY A 59 -0.91 10.91 10.51
N THR A 60 -0.67 10.46 11.74
CA THR A 60 -1.09 9.14 12.25
C THR A 60 -2.61 8.99 12.30
N PHE A 61 -3.09 7.78 12.04
CA PHE A 61 -4.50 7.41 12.20
C PHE A 61 -4.79 7.05 13.66
N SER A 62 -5.89 7.57 14.21
CA SER A 62 -6.37 7.24 15.54
C SER A 62 -7.00 5.84 15.56
N LYS A 63 -7.22 5.31 16.77
CA LYS A 63 -7.88 4.00 16.94
C LYS A 63 -9.32 4.03 16.44
N GLU A 64 -9.98 5.17 16.53
CA GLU A 64 -11.35 5.42 16.08
C GLU A 64 -11.40 5.42 14.55
N GLU A 65 -10.45 6.09 13.89
CA GLU A 65 -10.34 6.06 12.43
C GLU A 65 -10.09 4.63 11.92
N ASP A 66 -9.22 3.87 12.59
CA ASP A 66 -9.01 2.44 12.27
C ASP A 66 -10.28 1.60 12.48
N LYS A 67 -11.04 1.85 13.54
CA LYS A 67 -12.31 1.16 13.80
C LYS A 67 -13.31 1.44 12.66
N LEU A 68 -13.37 2.67 12.16
CA LEU A 68 -14.20 3.04 11.01
C LEU A 68 -13.77 2.29 9.74
N ILE A 69 -12.48 2.27 9.40
CA ILE A 69 -11.98 1.53 8.22
C ILE A 69 -12.34 0.04 8.33
N LYS A 70 -12.14 -0.58 9.50
CA LYS A 70 -12.52 -1.98 9.73
C LYS A 70 -14.01 -2.22 9.57
N ARG A 71 -14.85 -1.31 10.09
CA ARG A 71 -16.31 -1.38 9.94
C ARG A 71 -16.69 -1.30 8.48
N ASN A 72 -16.16 -0.33 7.75
CA ASN A 72 -16.45 -0.12 6.33
C ASN A 72 -16.00 -1.33 5.49
N TRP A 73 -14.83 -1.92 5.78
CA TRP A 73 -14.40 -3.16 5.12
C TRP A 73 -15.36 -4.33 5.39
N LYS A 74 -15.79 -4.55 6.64
CA LYS A 74 -16.75 -5.61 6.97
C LYS A 74 -18.10 -5.39 6.27
N THR A 75 -18.59 -4.15 6.22
CA THR A 75 -19.82 -3.81 5.50
C THR A 75 -19.67 -4.07 4.01
N PHE A 76 -18.55 -3.66 3.41
CA PHE A 76 -18.24 -3.95 2.01
C PHE A 76 -18.26 -5.46 1.74
N CYS A 77 -17.58 -6.24 2.59
CA CYS A 77 -17.57 -7.70 2.51
C CYS A 77 -18.96 -8.31 2.56
N LYS A 78 -19.83 -7.82 3.46
CA LYS A 78 -21.21 -8.30 3.54
C LYS A 78 -22.00 -8.00 2.27
N LEU A 79 -21.88 -6.78 1.73
CA LEU A 79 -22.64 -6.34 0.56
C LEU A 79 -22.23 -7.05 -0.73
N TYR A 80 -20.94 -7.34 -0.88
CA TYR A 80 -20.39 -7.97 -2.08
C TYR A 80 -20.07 -9.46 -1.88
N GLU A 81 -20.59 -10.05 -0.80
CA GLU A 81 -20.39 -11.46 -0.42
C GLU A 81 -18.91 -11.88 -0.50
N TRP A 82 -18.03 -11.03 0.04
CA TRP A 82 -16.59 -11.23 0.01
C TRP A 82 -16.08 -11.68 1.37
N ASP A 83 -15.17 -12.65 1.42
CA ASP A 83 -14.57 -13.10 2.68
C ASP A 83 -13.75 -11.97 3.34
N PRO A 84 -14.12 -11.47 4.53
CA PRO A 84 -13.38 -10.42 5.23
C PRO A 84 -11.96 -10.81 5.63
N LYS A 85 -11.65 -12.12 5.68
CA LYS A 85 -10.30 -12.63 5.95
C LYS A 85 -9.40 -12.61 4.72
N ASN A 86 -9.95 -12.36 3.53
CA ASN A 86 -9.19 -12.28 2.29
C ASN A 86 -9.21 -10.86 1.65
N PRO A 87 -8.54 -9.87 2.25
CA PRO A 87 -8.46 -8.53 1.67
C PRO A 87 -7.49 -8.43 0.48
N LYS A 88 -6.66 -9.45 0.24
CA LYS A 88 -5.51 -9.43 -0.67
C LYS A 88 -5.81 -8.86 -2.07
N PRO A 89 -6.90 -9.23 -2.77
CA PRO A 89 -7.18 -8.64 -4.09
C PRO A 89 -7.48 -7.14 -4.05
N PHE A 90 -7.97 -6.62 -2.93
CA PHE A 90 -8.22 -5.19 -2.71
C PHE A 90 -6.97 -4.45 -2.20
N LEU A 91 -6.01 -5.14 -1.56
CA LEU A 91 -4.70 -4.58 -1.22
C LEU A 91 -3.79 -4.42 -2.44
N GLN A 92 -3.94 -5.35 -3.39
CA GLN A 92 -3.11 -5.50 -4.57
C GLN A 92 -4.00 -5.47 -5.82
N MET A 93 -4.63 -4.33 -6.11
CA MET A 93 -5.58 -4.17 -7.22
C MET A 93 -5.02 -4.46 -8.64
N LYS A 94 -3.74 -4.85 -8.78
CA LYS A 94 -3.06 -5.16 -10.05
C LYS A 94 -2.39 -6.53 -9.97
N LEU A 95 -2.46 -7.31 -11.06
CA LEU A 95 -1.60 -8.44 -11.39
C LEU A 95 -0.36 -7.99 -12.16
N LYS A 96 0.82 -8.35 -11.65
CA LYS A 96 2.18 -8.10 -12.16
C LYS A 96 2.41 -6.66 -12.65
N ASN A 97 1.73 -5.68 -12.05
CA ASN A 97 1.68 -4.27 -12.51
C ASN A 97 1.11 -4.07 -13.93
N LYS A 98 0.52 -5.09 -14.54
CA LYS A 98 0.01 -5.08 -15.92
C LYS A 98 -1.51 -4.98 -15.97
N VAL A 99 -2.23 -5.82 -15.21
CA VAL A 99 -3.69 -5.96 -15.35
C VAL A 99 -4.36 -5.65 -14.02
N PHE A 100 -5.31 -4.72 -13.99
CA PHE A 100 -6.10 -4.48 -12.78
C PHE A 100 -7.17 -5.55 -12.60
N PHE A 101 -7.44 -5.95 -11.35
CA PHE A 101 -8.57 -6.83 -11.04
C PHE A 101 -9.92 -6.10 -11.09
N LEU A 102 -9.90 -4.80 -10.83
CA LEU A 102 -11.06 -3.91 -10.83
C LEU A 102 -10.79 -2.75 -11.79
N ASN A 103 -11.80 -2.36 -12.58
CA ASN A 103 -11.73 -1.16 -13.41
C ASN A 103 -11.52 0.11 -12.54
N LEU A 104 -11.09 1.23 -13.16
CA LEU A 104 -10.78 2.46 -12.41
C LEU A 104 -11.96 2.99 -11.60
N ARG A 105 -13.17 2.94 -12.15
CA ARG A 105 -14.41 3.37 -11.50
C ARG A 105 -14.64 2.60 -10.20
N ASN A 106 -14.61 1.28 -10.25
CA ASN A 106 -14.81 0.42 -9.09
C ASN A 106 -13.69 0.58 -8.06
N ARG A 107 -12.42 0.74 -8.50
CA ARG A 107 -11.33 1.05 -7.57
C ARG A 107 -11.58 2.36 -6.82
N LYS A 108 -12.03 3.42 -7.52
CA LYS A 108 -12.34 4.70 -6.88
C LYS A 108 -13.50 4.55 -5.89
N LYS A 109 -14.60 3.92 -6.33
CA LYS A 109 -15.76 3.68 -5.46
C LYS A 109 -15.44 2.80 -4.26
N PHE A 110 -14.59 1.80 -4.40
CA PHE A 110 -14.11 1.00 -3.27
C PHE A 110 -13.41 1.86 -2.23
N VAL A 111 -12.49 2.73 -2.64
CA VAL A 111 -11.77 3.59 -1.69
C VAL A 111 -12.70 4.64 -1.08
N GLN A 112 -13.67 5.18 -1.84
CA GLN A 112 -14.74 6.02 -1.30
C GLN A 112 -15.58 5.27 -0.26
N PHE A 113 -15.92 4.00 -0.54
CA PHE A 113 -16.61 3.14 0.40
C PHE A 113 -15.83 2.98 1.72
N LEU A 114 -14.52 2.74 1.63
CA LEU A 114 -13.64 2.65 2.79
C LEU A 114 -13.54 3.97 3.56
N ALA A 115 -13.61 5.11 2.87
CA ALA A 115 -13.48 6.44 3.45
C ALA A 115 -14.76 6.99 4.09
N ASN A 116 -15.83 6.19 4.17
CA ASN A 116 -17.07 6.60 4.82
C ASN A 116 -16.82 7.03 6.28
N GLY A 117 -17.24 8.25 6.63
CA GLY A 117 -17.01 8.86 7.95
C GLY A 117 -15.60 9.41 8.18
N LEU A 118 -14.73 9.44 7.15
CA LEU A 118 -13.37 9.99 7.21
C LEU A 118 -13.25 11.19 6.27
N PHE A 119 -14.03 12.23 6.55
CA PHE A 119 -14.24 13.36 5.64
C PHE A 119 -13.01 14.26 5.49
N ASP A 120 -12.17 14.36 6.52
CA ASP A 120 -10.94 15.15 6.58
C ASP A 120 -9.70 14.37 6.11
N ARG A 121 -9.86 13.11 5.70
CA ARG A 121 -8.79 12.26 5.16
C ARG A 121 -8.91 12.13 3.65
N SER A 122 -7.76 12.17 2.96
CA SER A 122 -7.68 11.87 1.53
C SER A 122 -7.91 10.38 1.27
N LEU A 123 -8.50 10.03 0.13
CA LEU A 123 -8.68 8.66 -0.33
C LEU A 123 -7.34 7.92 -0.41
N TYR A 124 -6.28 8.60 -0.86
CA TYR A 124 -4.91 8.07 -0.79
C TYR A 124 -4.51 7.65 0.62
N SER A 125 -4.70 8.52 1.61
CA SER A 125 -4.31 8.23 2.99
C SER A 125 -5.12 7.07 3.59
N VAL A 126 -6.43 7.03 3.34
CA VAL A 126 -7.33 5.96 3.79
C VAL A 126 -6.94 4.63 3.17
N TYR A 127 -6.73 4.58 1.85
CA TYR A 127 -6.32 3.35 1.17
C TYR A 127 -4.96 2.86 1.64
N ASN A 128 -3.99 3.76 1.82
CA ASN A 128 -2.68 3.39 2.35
C ASN A 128 -2.78 2.85 3.78
N ARG A 129 -3.64 3.45 4.62
CA ARG A 129 -3.89 2.95 5.97
C ARG A 129 -4.50 1.55 5.95
N PHE A 130 -5.51 1.34 5.12
CA PHE A 130 -6.11 0.02 4.90
C PHE A 130 -5.05 -1.03 4.53
N LYS A 131 -4.12 -0.69 3.63
CA LYS A 131 -3.00 -1.58 3.29
C LYS A 131 -2.13 -1.96 4.49
N VAL A 132 -1.75 -0.98 5.31
CA VAL A 132 -0.92 -1.21 6.50
C VAL A 132 -1.65 -2.08 7.52
N MET A 133 -2.97 -1.93 7.66
CA MET A 133 -3.78 -2.70 8.61
C MET A 133 -3.90 -4.18 8.24
N TYR A 134 -3.92 -4.50 6.94
CA TYR A 134 -4.21 -5.84 6.43
C TYR A 134 -3.03 -6.54 5.75
N ASP A 135 -1.89 -5.86 5.55
CA ASP A 135 -0.59 -6.44 5.18
C ASP A 135 0.53 -5.74 5.98
N PRO A 136 0.56 -5.91 7.32
CA PRO A 136 1.52 -5.22 8.17
C PRO A 136 2.95 -5.71 7.89
N HIS A 137 3.88 -4.77 7.85
CA HIS A 137 5.31 -5.07 7.80
C HIS A 137 5.82 -5.53 9.18
N LYS A 138 6.83 -6.41 9.19
CA LYS A 138 7.55 -6.80 10.39
C LYS A 138 8.28 -5.60 11.01
N VAL A 139 7.99 -5.33 12.27
CA VAL A 139 8.59 -4.25 13.08
C VAL A 139 9.57 -4.77 14.14
N SER A 140 9.71 -6.08 14.30
CA SER A 140 10.64 -6.71 15.26
C SER A 140 12.10 -6.40 14.92
N ARG A 141 13.03 -6.71 15.84
CA ARG A 141 14.48 -6.62 15.54
C ARG A 141 14.86 -7.53 14.36
N TYR A 142 15.89 -7.15 13.62
CA TYR A 142 16.44 -7.98 12.55
C TYR A 142 17.14 -9.20 13.15
N SER A 143 16.84 -10.39 12.62
CA SER A 143 17.58 -11.60 12.98
C SER A 143 18.89 -11.70 12.20
N GLU A 144 19.81 -12.53 12.69
CA GLU A 144 21.06 -12.80 11.97
C GLU A 144 20.83 -13.40 10.58
N TYR A 145 19.76 -14.19 10.43
CA TYR A 145 19.35 -14.72 9.13
C TYR A 145 18.93 -13.62 8.15
N GLU A 146 18.13 -12.64 8.62
CA GLU A 146 17.74 -11.49 7.79
C GLU A 146 18.96 -10.64 7.42
N ASP A 147 19.91 -10.46 8.35
CA ASP A 147 21.16 -9.74 8.10
C ASP A 147 22.02 -10.43 7.04
N LYS A 148 22.14 -11.77 7.10
CA LYS A 148 22.84 -12.57 6.07
C LYS A 148 22.20 -12.39 4.69
N ILE A 149 20.87 -12.41 4.60
CA ILE A 149 20.16 -12.15 3.33
C ILE A 149 20.50 -10.75 2.80
N ILE A 150 20.44 -9.73 3.66
CA ILE A 150 20.74 -8.34 3.28
C ILE A 150 22.17 -8.22 2.76
N LEU A 151 23.15 -8.78 3.46
CA LEU A 151 24.56 -8.72 3.08
C LEU A 151 24.82 -9.47 1.76
N ASN A 152 24.38 -10.73 1.65
CA ASN A 152 24.61 -11.56 0.47
C ASN A 152 24.00 -10.94 -0.80
N SER A 153 22.79 -10.38 -0.68
CA SER A 153 22.09 -9.77 -1.81
C SER A 153 22.76 -8.50 -2.36
N LEU A 154 23.65 -7.87 -1.56
CA LEU A 154 24.32 -6.61 -1.90
C LEU A 154 25.82 -6.80 -2.17
N GLN A 155 26.44 -7.88 -1.69
CA GLN A 155 27.82 -8.26 -2.00
C GLN A 155 27.96 -8.92 -3.38
N ASN A 156 26.99 -9.74 -3.80
CA ASN A 156 27.04 -10.48 -5.07
C ASN A 156 26.82 -9.63 -6.33
N SER A 157 26.81 -8.29 -6.22
CA SER A 157 26.47 -7.43 -7.33
C SER A 157 27.58 -6.44 -7.68
N LYS A 158 28.38 -6.77 -8.69
CA LYS A 158 29.28 -5.85 -9.42
C LYS A 158 28.54 -4.72 -10.17
N VAL A 159 27.20 -4.68 -10.09
CA VAL A 159 26.33 -3.72 -10.79
C VAL A 159 25.65 -2.84 -9.74
N THR A 160 25.78 -1.53 -9.92
CA THR A 160 25.17 -0.40 -9.19
C THR A 160 24.02 -0.78 -8.27
N ILE A 161 24.04 -0.30 -7.02
CA ILE A 161 22.97 -0.46 -6.03
C ILE A 161 21.73 0.31 -6.51
N ASN A 162 21.01 -0.24 -7.48
CA ASN A 162 19.78 0.34 -7.98
C ASN A 162 18.71 0.26 -6.88
N ASN A 163 17.91 1.33 -6.78
CA ASN A 163 16.78 1.47 -5.85
C ASN A 163 15.81 0.27 -5.82
N ARG A 164 15.84 -0.58 -6.86
CA ARG A 164 15.04 -1.80 -7.00
C ARG A 164 15.44 -2.92 -6.02
N LYS A 165 16.73 -3.06 -5.65
CA LYS A 165 17.19 -4.15 -4.76
C LYS A 165 16.57 -4.07 -3.36
N PHE A 166 16.55 -2.87 -2.78
CA PHE A 166 15.90 -2.67 -1.47
C PHE A 166 14.39 -2.87 -1.53
N ALA A 167 13.75 -2.63 -2.68
CA ALA A 167 12.33 -2.94 -2.85
C ALA A 167 12.08 -4.45 -2.89
N ASP A 168 12.93 -5.21 -3.58
CA ASP A 168 12.83 -6.67 -3.64
C ASP A 168 13.15 -7.29 -2.27
N LEU A 169 14.20 -6.83 -1.57
CA LEU A 169 14.52 -7.27 -0.20
C LEU A 169 13.41 -6.96 0.79
N ALA A 170 12.79 -5.78 0.69
CA ALA A 170 11.65 -5.40 1.52
C ALA A 170 10.49 -6.40 1.38
N LEU A 171 10.22 -6.86 0.17
CA LEU A 171 9.20 -7.87 -0.10
C LEU A 171 9.58 -9.22 0.53
N THR A 172 10.81 -9.69 0.29
CA THR A 172 11.31 -10.98 0.82
C THR A 172 11.30 -11.00 2.34
N LEU A 173 11.77 -9.94 2.99
CA LEU A 173 11.88 -9.85 4.44
C LEU A 173 10.55 -9.44 5.11
N LYS A 174 9.51 -9.11 4.32
CA LYS A 174 8.26 -8.54 4.79
C LYS A 174 8.46 -7.29 5.65
N ARG A 175 9.40 -6.41 5.26
CA ARG A 175 9.75 -5.16 5.96
C ARG A 175 9.60 -3.96 5.04
N THR A 176 9.59 -2.75 5.60
CA THR A 176 9.61 -1.54 4.77
C THR A 176 10.97 -1.38 4.09
N ARG A 177 10.97 -0.85 2.87
CA ARG A 177 12.20 -0.51 2.13
C ARG A 177 13.13 0.39 2.95
N HIS A 178 12.57 1.38 3.63
CA HIS A 178 13.33 2.30 4.48
C HIS A 178 14.01 1.57 5.64
N SER A 179 13.30 0.65 6.32
CA SER A 179 13.88 -0.17 7.38
C SER A 179 15.05 -1.02 6.88
N VAL A 180 14.89 -1.69 5.73
CA VAL A 180 15.95 -2.53 5.14
C VAL A 180 17.17 -1.69 4.77
N TRP A 181 16.97 -0.53 4.14
CA TRP A 181 18.06 0.38 3.80
C TRP A 181 18.82 0.88 5.04
N ARG A 182 18.09 1.25 6.10
CA ARG A 182 18.70 1.66 7.37
C ARG A 182 19.50 0.53 7.99
N ARG A 183 18.96 -0.70 8.01
CA ARG A 183 19.67 -1.88 8.53
C ARG A 183 20.94 -2.16 7.73
N TYR A 184 20.87 -2.14 6.41
CA TYR A 184 22.03 -2.31 5.55
C TYR A 184 23.14 -1.30 5.86
N ARG A 185 22.82 -0.02 6.01
CA ARG A 185 23.83 1.01 6.36
C ARG A 185 24.55 0.70 7.68
N LEU A 186 23.83 0.16 8.67
CA LEU A 186 24.42 -0.24 9.94
C LEU A 186 25.34 -1.46 9.78
N LEU A 187 24.89 -2.48 9.04
CA LEU A 187 25.69 -3.67 8.76
C LEU A 187 26.95 -3.31 7.97
N LYS A 188 26.84 -2.43 6.97
CA LYS A 188 27.99 -1.95 6.18
C LYS A 188 29.09 -1.35 7.08
N LYS A 189 28.71 -0.51 8.05
CA LYS A 189 29.62 0.06 9.04
C LYS A 189 30.21 -1.01 9.95
N LYS A 190 29.38 -1.93 10.47
CA LYS A 190 29.81 -3.01 11.37
C LYS A 190 30.88 -3.91 10.75
N TYR A 191 30.74 -4.21 9.46
CA TYR A 191 31.64 -5.13 8.73
C TYR A 191 32.71 -4.42 7.89
N LYS A 192 32.90 -3.10 8.04
CA LYS A 192 33.89 -2.28 7.30
C LYS A 192 33.90 -2.55 5.77
N LEU A 193 32.74 -2.80 5.17
CA LEU A 193 32.64 -3.04 3.73
C LEU A 193 32.93 -1.73 2.99
N GLU A 194 33.91 -1.72 2.09
CA GLU A 194 34.39 -0.53 1.38
C GLU A 194 33.27 0.22 0.63
N SER A 195 33.42 1.54 0.52
CA SER A 195 32.62 2.39 -0.36
C SER A 195 33.07 2.18 -1.80
N VAL A 196 32.24 1.55 -2.63
CA VAL A 196 32.26 1.88 -4.06
C VAL A 196 31.60 3.25 -4.18
N ASP A 197 32.38 4.30 -3.92
CA ASP A 197 32.04 5.66 -4.30
C ASP A 197 32.13 5.73 -5.83
N HIS A 198 31.01 5.96 -6.49
CA HIS A 198 31.04 6.53 -7.83
C HIS A 198 30.45 7.93 -7.72
N LYS A 199 31.39 8.89 -7.66
CA LYS A 199 31.14 10.31 -7.84
C LYS A 199 30.73 10.56 -9.30
N SER A 200 29.75 11.47 -9.41
CA SER A 200 29.34 12.27 -10.57
C SER A 200 28.68 11.55 -11.74
#